data_AF-A0A365XTU4-F1
#
_entry.id   AF-A0A365XTU4-F1
#
_cell.length_a   1.000
_cell.length_b   1.000
_cell.length_c   1.000
_cell.angle_alpha   90.00
_cell.angle_beta   90.00
_cell.angle_gamma   90.00
#
_symmetry.space_group_name_H-M   'P 1'
#
loop_
_entity.id
_entity.type
_entity.pdbx_description
1 polymer ?
#
loop_
_entity_poly.entity_id
_entity_poly.type
_entity_poly.pdbx_seq_one_letter_code
_entity_poly.pdbx_strand_id
1 'polypeptide(L)'
;MTVNEQIMEFDFDDCYWHDSILESIFIDRSDPGNNDSVEMVIDWYDQPRSKLVFKKVYLYKATMNFGIIAKESIDMAYITPEDDEDLVGFYKGWKGAFDHVKMNCYVIKTNSTGGEIKILAEGVQEVKI
;
A
#
# COMPACT_ATOMS: atom_id res chain seq x y z
N MET A 1 -9.24 -34.65 4.22
CA MET A 1 -9.48 -33.89 2.98
C MET A 1 -8.95 -32.50 3.21
N THR A 2 -7.80 -32.21 2.63
CA THR A 2 -7.09 -30.94 2.77
C THR A 2 -7.82 -29.90 1.92
N VAL A 3 -8.33 -28.85 2.54
CA VAL A 3 -8.74 -27.66 1.78
C VAL A 3 -7.42 -26.96 1.46
N ASN A 4 -6.92 -27.13 0.24
CA ASN A 4 -5.93 -26.22 -0.31
C ASN A 4 -6.63 -24.87 -0.43
N GLU A 5 -6.42 -23.99 0.55
CA GLU A 5 -6.65 -22.56 0.36
C GLU A 5 -5.76 -22.14 -0.82
N GLN A 6 -6.38 -22.00 -1.99
CA GLN A 6 -5.78 -21.26 -3.08
C GLN A 6 -5.60 -19.84 -2.56
N ILE A 7 -4.37 -19.50 -2.17
CA ILE A 7 -3.96 -18.12 -1.99
C ILE A 7 -4.07 -17.53 -3.39
N MET A 8 -5.19 -16.86 -3.68
CA MET A 8 -5.25 -15.98 -4.83
C MET A 8 -4.23 -14.90 -4.58
N GLU A 9 -3.22 -14.85 -5.45
CA GLU A 9 -2.21 -13.82 -5.43
C GLU A 9 -2.92 -12.50 -5.70
N PHE A 10 -2.90 -11.60 -4.72
CA PHE A 10 -3.47 -10.27 -4.85
C PHE A 10 -2.54 -9.46 -5.76
N ASP A 11 -3.04 -9.07 -6.93
CA ASP A 11 -2.33 -8.17 -7.83
C ASP A 11 -2.82 -6.74 -7.62
N PHE A 12 -1.90 -5.89 -7.18
CA PHE A 12 -2.17 -4.50 -6.85
C PHE A 12 -2.49 -3.67 -8.10
N ASP A 13 -1.81 -3.92 -9.22
CA ASP A 13 -2.00 -3.13 -10.45
C ASP A 13 -3.28 -3.51 -11.19
N ASP A 14 -3.81 -4.72 -10.97
CA ASP A 14 -5.04 -5.22 -11.59
C ASP A 14 -6.34 -4.81 -10.85
N CYS A 15 -6.25 -4.17 -9.68
CA CYS A 15 -7.41 -3.72 -8.92
C CYS A 15 -8.14 -2.53 -9.59
N TYR A 16 -9.47 -2.47 -9.45
CA TYR A 16 -10.25 -1.29 -9.86
C TYR A 16 -10.18 -0.18 -8.79
N TRP A 17 -9.16 0.67 -8.91
CA TRP A 17 -8.89 1.72 -7.93
C TRP A 17 -9.85 2.91 -8.00
N HIS A 18 -10.27 3.28 -9.20
CA HIS A 18 -11.03 4.51 -9.40
C HIS A 18 -12.35 4.48 -8.62
N ASP A 19 -12.66 5.57 -7.94
CA ASP A 19 -13.85 5.76 -7.10
C ASP A 19 -13.96 4.83 -5.86
N SER A 20 -13.00 3.93 -5.63
CA SER A 20 -12.90 3.18 -4.37
C SER A 20 -12.59 4.12 -3.21
N ILE A 21 -13.14 3.87 -2.03
CA ILE A 21 -13.04 4.77 -0.87
C ILE A 21 -11.95 4.29 0.09
N LEU A 22 -10.99 5.17 0.37
CA LEU A 22 -10.02 5.00 1.44
C LEU A 22 -10.66 5.40 2.78
N GLU A 23 -11.01 4.42 3.62
CA GLU A 23 -11.69 4.68 4.89
C GLU A 23 -10.73 4.98 6.03
N SER A 24 -9.59 4.28 6.08
CA SER A 24 -8.61 4.43 7.14
C SER A 24 -7.25 3.93 6.74
N ILE A 25 -6.23 4.49 7.38
CA ILE A 25 -4.84 4.03 7.32
C ILE A 25 -4.40 3.75 8.76
N PHE A 26 -3.85 2.57 9.00
CA PHE A 26 -3.28 2.18 10.28
C PHE A 26 -1.80 1.86 10.09
N ILE A 27 -0.95 2.40 10.97
CA ILE A 27 0.49 2.15 10.97
C ILE A 27 0.80 1.36 12.23
N ASP A 28 1.29 0.14 12.04
CA ASP A 28 1.77 -0.70 13.13
C ASP A 28 3.30 -0.71 13.12
N ARG A 29 3.86 -0.23 14.24
CA ARG A 29 5.29 -0.29 14.56
C ARG A 29 5.49 -0.74 15.99
N SER A 30 4.61 -1.61 16.49
CA SER A 30 4.64 -2.08 17.87
C SER A 30 5.95 -2.81 18.23
N ASP A 31 6.61 -3.40 17.23
CA ASP A 31 7.90 -4.10 17.36
C ASP A 31 8.80 -3.80 16.15
N PRO A 32 9.45 -2.62 16.11
CA PRO A 32 10.20 -2.16 14.93
C PRO A 32 11.30 -3.14 14.48
N GLY A 33 11.38 -3.37 13.17
CA GLY A 33 12.25 -4.37 12.53
C GLY A 33 11.62 -5.76 12.41
N ASN A 34 10.68 -6.10 13.30
CA ASN A 34 9.95 -7.36 13.26
C ASN A 34 8.55 -7.15 12.67
N ASN A 35 7.85 -6.13 13.16
CA ASN A 35 6.51 -5.68 12.81
C ASN A 35 6.52 -4.19 12.42
N ASP A 36 6.79 -3.92 11.14
CA ASP A 36 6.52 -2.65 10.50
C ASP A 36 5.52 -2.92 9.36
N SER A 37 4.26 -2.54 9.57
CA SER A 37 3.18 -2.73 8.60
C SER A 37 2.28 -1.51 8.47
N VAL A 38 1.69 -1.37 7.28
CA VAL A 38 0.65 -0.38 7.02
C VAL A 38 -0.59 -1.15 6.60
N GLU A 39 -1.72 -0.87 7.24
CA GLU A 39 -3.02 -1.38 6.82
C GLU A 39 -3.85 -0.24 6.22
N MET A 40 -4.58 -0.54 5.16
CA MET A 40 -5.59 0.36 4.61
C MET A 40 -6.92 -0.36 4.52
N VAL A 41 -7.99 0.28 4.96
CA VAL A 41 -9.35 -0.24 4.76
C VAL A 41 -9.93 0.44 3.52
N ILE A 42 -10.30 -0.38 2.54
CA ILE A 42 -10.84 0.07 1.26
C ILE A 42 -12.29 -0.42 1.14
N ASP A 43 -13.21 0.52 0.92
CA ASP A 43 -14.58 0.24 0.46
C ASP A 43 -14.56 0.36 -1.06
N TRP A 44 -14.39 -0.80 -1.73
CA TRP A 44 -14.14 -0.85 -3.17
C TRP A 44 -15.39 -0.52 -3.98
N TYR A 45 -15.16 0.02 -5.17
CA TYR A 45 -16.24 0.34 -6.09
C TYR A 45 -16.97 -0.91 -6.60
N ASP A 46 -16.24 -1.97 -6.95
CA ASP A 46 -16.74 -3.14 -7.67
C ASP A 46 -16.68 -4.45 -6.88
N GLN A 47 -16.12 -4.44 -5.67
CA GLN A 47 -15.92 -5.62 -4.85
C GLN A 47 -16.22 -5.38 -3.36
N PRO A 48 -16.37 -6.44 -2.53
CA PRO A 48 -16.61 -6.26 -1.11
C PRO A 48 -15.47 -5.54 -0.42
N ARG A 49 -15.81 -4.64 0.50
CA ARG A 49 -14.89 -3.97 1.42
C ARG A 49 -13.85 -4.93 2.00
N SER A 50 -12.58 -4.51 1.99
CA SER A 50 -11.48 -5.33 2.50
C SER A 50 -10.34 -4.48 3.05
N LYS A 51 -9.33 -5.15 3.60
CA LYS A 51 -8.09 -4.54 4.07
C LYS A 51 -6.95 -4.87 3.11
N LEU A 52 -6.13 -3.87 2.81
CA LEU A 52 -4.80 -4.07 2.24
C LEU A 52 -3.77 -4.02 3.36
N VAL A 53 -2.96 -5.06 3.49
CA VAL A 53 -1.92 -5.18 4.51
C VAL A 53 -0.56 -5.22 3.85
N PHE A 54 0.17 -4.10 3.92
CA PHE A 54 1.55 -3.97 3.47
C PHE A 54 2.48 -4.48 4.58
N LYS A 55 3.33 -5.45 4.26
CA LYS A 55 4.23 -6.10 5.22
C LYS A 55 5.68 -5.75 4.94
N LYS A 56 6.50 -5.74 5.99
CA LYS A 56 7.92 -5.36 5.91
C LYS A 56 8.05 -3.99 5.23
N VAL A 57 7.37 -3.00 5.82
CA VAL A 57 7.34 -1.63 5.32
C VAL A 57 8.60 -0.90 5.77
N TYR A 58 9.32 -0.31 4.82
CA TYR A 58 10.54 0.46 5.09
C TYR A 58 10.37 1.96 4.86
N LEU A 59 9.31 2.36 4.16
CA LEU A 59 8.94 3.75 3.97
C LEU A 59 7.42 3.90 3.90
N TYR A 60 6.89 4.88 4.61
CA TYR A 60 5.54 5.38 4.43
C TYR A 60 5.62 6.91 4.33
N LYS A 61 5.15 7.45 3.21
CA LYS A 61 5.15 8.89 2.92
C LYS A 61 3.76 9.27 2.45
N ALA A 62 3.11 10.18 3.15
CA ALA A 62 1.77 10.65 2.81
C ALA A 62 1.74 12.17 2.81
N THR A 63 1.32 12.74 1.68
CA THR A 63 0.97 14.16 1.55
C THR A 63 -0.53 14.22 1.32
N MET A 64 -1.29 14.63 2.34
CA MET A 64 -2.75 14.65 2.29
C MET A 64 -3.30 16.00 2.74
N ASN A 65 -4.36 16.47 2.09
CA ASN A 65 -5.07 17.67 2.50
C ASN A 65 -6.28 17.28 3.36
N PHE A 66 -6.52 18.00 4.45
CA PHE A 66 -7.65 17.76 5.35
C PHE A 66 -8.55 18.99 5.43
N GLY A 67 -9.83 18.80 5.77
CA GLY A 67 -10.78 19.90 5.99
C GLY A 67 -11.94 19.97 4.99
N ILE A 68 -12.07 18.99 4.10
CA ILE A 68 -13.23 18.81 3.23
C ILE A 68 -14.20 17.82 3.90
N ILE A 69 -15.50 18.10 3.83
CA ILE A 69 -16.55 17.17 4.29
C ILE A 69 -16.91 16.25 3.11
N ALA A 70 -16.08 15.23 2.89
CA ALA A 70 -16.30 14.21 1.87
C ALA A 70 -15.64 12.88 2.28
N LYS A 71 -16.09 11.78 1.68
CA LYS A 71 -15.32 10.51 1.69
C LYS A 71 -14.07 10.71 0.83
N GLU A 72 -12.96 10.07 1.20
CA GLU A 72 -11.75 10.11 0.38
C GLU A 72 -11.82 9.02 -0.70
N SER A 73 -12.06 9.41 -1.95
CA SER A 73 -12.00 8.49 -3.09
C SER A 73 -10.59 8.38 -3.66
N ILE A 74 -10.26 7.21 -4.19
CA ILE A 74 -9.00 6.92 -4.88
C ILE A 74 -9.19 7.28 -6.36
N ASP A 75 -8.22 8.00 -6.92
CA ASP A 75 -8.15 8.30 -8.35
C ASP A 75 -7.49 7.13 -9.09
N MET A 76 -6.30 6.74 -8.62
CA MET A 76 -5.53 5.62 -9.15
C MET A 76 -4.56 5.09 -8.09
N ALA A 77 -4.15 3.84 -8.23
CA ALA A 77 -2.97 3.33 -7.55
C ALA A 77 -2.17 2.42 -8.49
N TYR A 78 -0.86 2.35 -8.27
CA TYR A 78 0.05 1.55 -9.08
C TYR A 78 1.35 1.24 -8.35
N ILE A 79 2.09 0.23 -8.81
CA ILE A 79 3.47 -0.02 -8.44
C ILE A 79 4.39 0.79 -9.39
N THR A 80 5.35 1.53 -8.84
CA THR A 80 6.27 2.31 -9.67
C THR A 80 7.30 1.41 -10.37
N PRO A 81 7.91 1.89 -11.46
CA PRO A 81 9.12 1.27 -11.99
C PRO A 81 10.29 1.30 -10.99
N GLU A 82 11.33 0.52 -11.26
CA GLU A 82 12.50 0.35 -10.39
C GLU A 82 13.35 1.62 -10.22
N ASP A 83 13.17 2.62 -11.09
CA ASP A 83 13.91 3.88 -11.08
C ASP A 83 13.23 5.01 -10.27
N ASP A 84 12.11 4.73 -9.58
CA ASP A 84 11.48 5.69 -8.67
C ASP A 84 12.47 6.20 -7.61
N GLU A 85 12.47 7.51 -7.38
CA GLU A 85 13.48 8.18 -6.56
C GLU A 85 13.47 7.71 -5.10
N ASP A 86 12.30 7.42 -4.54
CA ASP A 86 12.18 6.96 -3.14
C ASP A 86 12.74 5.51 -3.03
N LEU A 87 12.49 4.66 -4.03
CA LEU A 87 13.02 3.30 -4.11
C LEU A 87 14.54 3.27 -4.34
N VAL A 88 15.03 4.05 -5.30
CA VAL A 88 16.48 4.21 -5.56
C VAL A 88 17.18 4.82 -4.35
N GLY A 89 16.56 5.80 -3.71
CA GLY A 89 17.05 6.44 -2.50
C GLY A 89 17.19 5.46 -1.33
N PHE A 90 16.20 4.57 -1.16
CA PHE A 90 16.24 3.49 -0.16
C PHE A 90 17.47 2.59 -0.36
N TYR A 91 17.65 1.97 -1.53
CA TYR A 91 18.78 1.06 -1.75
C TYR A 91 20.14 1.77 -1.60
N LYS A 92 20.26 2.99 -2.14
CA LYS A 92 21.48 3.81 -1.97
C LYS A 92 21.79 4.09 -0.50
N GLY A 93 20.77 4.41 0.30
CA GLY A 93 20.91 4.67 1.74
C GLY A 93 21.45 3.47 2.52
N TRP A 94 21.07 2.26 2.11
CA TRP A 94 21.49 0.99 2.74
C TRP A 94 22.82 0.43 2.23
N LYS A 95 23.45 1.06 1.23
CA LYS A 95 24.81 0.74 0.75
C LYS A 95 25.04 -0.75 0.46
N GLY A 96 24.07 -1.41 -0.15
CA GLY A 96 24.16 -2.82 -0.52
C GLY A 96 23.62 -3.81 0.52
N ALA A 97 23.30 -3.37 1.75
CA ALA A 97 22.80 -4.27 2.78
C ALA A 97 21.43 -4.88 2.44
N PHE A 98 20.63 -4.18 1.62
CA PHE A 98 19.26 -4.55 1.27
C PHE A 98 19.07 -4.96 -0.20
N ASP A 99 20.12 -5.03 -1.01
CA ASP A 99 20.03 -5.32 -2.46
C ASP A 99 19.49 -6.72 -2.78
N HIS A 100 19.50 -7.62 -1.79
CA HIS A 100 18.97 -8.98 -1.90
C HIS A 100 17.45 -9.06 -1.59
N VAL A 101 16.87 -7.98 -1.07
CA VAL A 101 15.45 -7.89 -0.73
C VAL A 101 14.74 -7.17 -1.87
N LYS A 102 13.76 -7.83 -2.50
CA LYS A 102 12.93 -7.18 -3.52
C LYS A 102 11.91 -6.26 -2.84
N MET A 103 12.11 -4.97 -2.98
CA MET A 103 11.19 -3.93 -2.51
C MET A 103 10.30 -3.45 -3.66
N ASN A 104 9.00 -3.25 -3.40
CA ASN A 104 8.08 -2.58 -4.31
C ASN A 104 7.77 -1.18 -3.79
N CYS A 105 7.45 -0.24 -4.68
CA CYS A 105 6.98 1.09 -4.33
C CYS A 105 5.53 1.24 -4.79
N TYR A 106 4.60 1.23 -3.83
CA TYR A 106 3.18 1.38 -4.07
C TYR A 106 2.81 2.86 -3.97
N VAL A 107 2.14 3.38 -5.00
CA VAL A 107 1.61 4.75 -5.04
C VAL A 107 0.10 4.69 -5.05
N ILE A 108 -0.56 5.46 -4.18
CA ILE A 108 -2.01 5.66 -4.16
C ILE A 108 -2.26 7.17 -4.24
N LYS A 109 -3.03 7.58 -5.24
CA LYS A 109 -3.45 8.98 -5.44
C LYS A 109 -4.93 9.11 -5.14
N THR A 110 -5.27 10.10 -4.35
CA THR A 110 -6.66 10.36 -3.92
C THR A 110 -7.24 11.52 -4.71
N ASN A 111 -8.55 11.45 -4.99
CA ASN A 111 -9.26 12.43 -5.82
C ASN A 111 -9.85 13.55 -4.97
N SER A 112 -10.50 13.20 -3.84
CA SER A 112 -11.30 14.18 -3.08
C SER A 112 -10.45 15.25 -2.40
N THR A 113 -9.26 14.89 -1.94
CA THR A 113 -8.31 15.85 -1.34
C THR A 113 -7.04 16.06 -2.15
N GLY A 114 -6.86 15.36 -3.27
CA GLY A 114 -5.67 15.48 -4.13
C GLY A 114 -4.38 15.01 -3.43
N GLY A 115 -4.47 14.09 -2.48
CA GLY A 115 -3.33 13.55 -1.74
C GLY A 115 -2.62 12.42 -2.47
N GLU A 116 -1.36 12.18 -2.08
CA GLU A 116 -0.53 11.08 -2.56
C GLU A 116 0.06 10.32 -1.37
N ILE A 117 -0.04 8.99 -1.41
CA ILE A 117 0.55 8.06 -0.44
C ILE A 117 1.52 7.15 -1.18
N LYS A 118 2.75 7.05 -0.66
CA LYS A 118 3.80 6.14 -1.12
C LYS A 118 4.20 5.17 -0.02
N ILE A 119 4.35 3.89 -0.38
CA ILE A 119 4.74 2.82 0.53
C ILE A 119 5.86 1.99 -0.12
N LEU A 120 7.01 1.87 0.56
CA LEU A 120 8.01 0.85 0.21
C LEU A 120 7.78 -0.38 1.08
N ALA A 121 7.41 -1.49 0.47
CA ALA A 121 7.16 -2.76 1.15
C ALA A 121 7.58 -3.97 0.30
N GLU A 122 7.91 -5.08 0.97
CA GLU A 122 8.24 -6.33 0.27
C GLU A 122 7.00 -6.96 -0.38
N GLY A 123 5.81 -6.69 0.17
CA GLY A 123 4.57 -7.17 -0.40
C GLY A 123 3.32 -6.58 0.25
N VAL A 124 2.20 -6.83 -0.41
CA VAL A 124 0.85 -6.46 0.02
C VAL A 124 -0.07 -7.67 -0.13
N GLN A 125 -1.03 -7.80 0.76
CA GLN A 125 -2.08 -8.81 0.66
C GLN A 125 -3.44 -8.18 0.95
N GLU A 126 -4.47 -8.71 0.31
CA GLU A 126 -5.86 -8.40 0.63
C GLU A 126 -6.38 -9.33 1.74
N VAL A 127 -7.11 -8.77 2.70
CA VAL A 127 -7.78 -9.50 3.78
C VAL A 127 -9.25 -9.06 3.84
N LYS A 128 -10.16 -10.00 3.61
CA LYS A 128 -11.62 -9.77 3.68
C LYS A 128 -12.05 -9.43 5.11
N ILE A 129 -13.02 -8.52 5.26
CA ILE A 129 -13.55 -8.07 6.57
C ILE A 129 -15.07 -8.11 6.65
#